data_AF-A0A6G3BCP1-F1
#
_entry.id   AF-A0A6G3BCP1-F1
#
_cell.length_a   1.000
_cell.length_b   1.000
_cell.length_c   1.000
_cell.angle_alpha   90.00
_cell.angle_beta   90.00
_cell.angle_gamma   90.00
#
_symmetry.space_group_name_H-M   'P 1'
#
loop_
_entity.id
_entity.type
_entity.pdbx_description
1 polymer ?
#
loop_
_entity_poly.entity_id
_entity_poly.type
_entity_poly.pdbx_seq_one_letter_code
_entity_poly.pdbx_strand_id
1 'polypeptide(L)'
;MTKLYFQVDVPTRNSVQPERCGLHVFTGAAETEPDALRIAREACDAAVAAREAGFAIPRRRPDGWGARGMRSGWVLDWEAATVVVWEHDRAFWAFPAQGGVGPGR
;
A
#
# COMPACT_ATOMS: atom_id res chain seq x y z
N MET A 1 13.26 15.14 -14.11
CA MET A 1 13.31 14.75 -12.69
C MET A 1 12.91 13.29 -12.59
N THR A 2 13.77 12.46 -12.00
CA THR A 2 13.48 11.05 -11.74
C THR A 2 12.34 10.98 -10.74
N LYS A 3 11.19 10.41 -11.12
CA LYS A 3 10.08 10.24 -10.16
C LYS A 3 10.49 9.18 -9.15
N LEU A 4 10.64 9.58 -7.89
CA LEU A 4 10.81 8.65 -6.79
C LEU A 4 9.45 7.99 -6.53
N TYR A 5 9.48 6.67 -6.39
CA TYR A 5 8.31 5.91 -5.98
C TYR A 5 8.41 5.66 -4.49
N PHE A 6 7.29 5.77 -3.80
CA PHE A 6 7.19 5.51 -2.38
C PHE A 6 6.13 4.45 -2.15
N GLN A 7 6.39 3.62 -1.14
CA GLN A 7 5.47 2.66 -0.58
C GLN A 7 5.09 3.12 0.82
N VAL A 8 3.81 3.29 1.08
CA VAL A 8 3.25 3.62 2.39
C VAL A 8 2.49 2.40 2.88
N ASP A 9 3.07 1.76 3.87
CA ASP A 9 2.53 0.57 4.51
C ASP A 9 1.73 1.01 5.74
N VAL A 10 0.42 0.81 5.69
CA VAL A 10 -0.50 1.22 6.76
C VAL A 10 -1.07 -0.03 7.41
N PRO A 11 -0.75 -0.31 8.67
CA PRO A 11 -1.37 -1.41 9.40
C PRO A 11 -2.88 -1.24 9.40
N THR A 12 -3.59 -2.34 9.21
CA THR A 12 -5.05 -2.38 9.22
C THR A 12 -5.52 -3.42 10.21
N ARG A 13 -6.60 -3.11 10.91
CA ARG A 13 -7.27 -4.04 11.82
C ARG A 13 -8.72 -4.19 11.43
N ASN A 14 -9.24 -5.41 11.48
CA ASN A 14 -10.65 -5.61 11.24
C ASN A 14 -11.48 -5.09 12.43
N SER A 15 -12.51 -4.30 12.15
CA SER A 15 -13.37 -3.66 13.16
C SER A 15 -14.29 -4.66 13.88
N VAL A 16 -14.57 -5.80 13.24
CA VAL A 16 -15.44 -6.87 13.80
C VAL A 16 -14.60 -7.97 14.46
N GLN A 17 -13.37 -8.19 13.99
CA GLN A 17 -12.42 -9.20 14.50
C GLN A 17 -11.05 -8.56 14.75
N PRO A 18 -10.84 -7.90 15.90
CA PRO A 18 -9.61 -7.15 16.18
C PRO A 18 -8.33 -8.00 16.17
N GLU A 19 -8.44 -9.32 16.30
CA GLU A 19 -7.37 -10.30 16.12
C GLU A 19 -6.89 -10.43 14.66
N ARG A 20 -7.70 -10.00 13.69
CA ARG A 20 -7.32 -9.95 12.27
C ARG A 20 -6.64 -8.62 11.98
N CYS A 21 -5.32 -8.67 12.01
CA CYS A 21 -4.46 -7.61 11.51
C CYS A 21 -4.07 -7.89 10.05
N GLY A 22 -3.87 -6.83 9.29
CA GLY A 22 -3.45 -6.85 7.89
C GLY A 22 -2.62 -5.61 7.59
N LEU A 23 -2.09 -5.53 6.37
CA LEU A 23 -1.32 -4.38 5.92
C LEU A 23 -1.93 -3.86 4.62
N HIS A 24 -2.25 -2.56 4.59
CA HIS A 24 -2.65 -1.89 3.36
C HIS A 24 -1.47 -1.12 2.79
N VAL A 25 -1.09 -1.49 1.58
CA VAL A 25 0.08 -0.93 0.91
C VAL A 25 -0.37 0.06 -0.15
N PHE A 26 -0.04 1.34 0.05
CA PHE A 26 -0.21 2.37 -0.96
C PHE A 26 1.11 2.58 -1.69
N THR A 27 1.10 2.64 -3.02
CA THR A 27 2.30 2.92 -3.80
C THR A 27 2.01 4.03 -4.79
N GLY A 28 2.97 4.94 -4.99
CA GLY A 28 2.84 6.00 -5.97
C GLY A 28 4.07 6.89 -6.04
N ALA A 29 4.06 7.82 -6.99
CA ALA A 29 5.14 8.78 -7.14
C ALA A 29 4.97 9.94 -6.16
N ALA A 30 6.05 10.35 -5.51
CA ALA A 30 6.10 11.54 -4.66
C ALA A 30 7.49 12.18 -4.72
N GLU A 31 7.63 13.37 -4.15
CA GLU A 31 8.91 14.08 -4.07
C GLU A 31 9.65 13.77 -2.77
N THR A 32 8.89 13.54 -1.69
CA THR A 32 9.41 13.29 -0.34
C THR A 32 8.55 12.24 0.39
N GLU A 33 9.08 11.63 1.44
CA GLU A 33 8.33 10.72 2.33
C GLU A 33 7.08 11.36 2.96
N PRO A 34 7.13 12.59 3.54
CA PRO A 34 5.92 13.22 4.08
C PRO A 34 4.89 13.55 2.99
N ASP A 35 5.32 13.89 1.76
CA ASP A 35 4.39 14.04 0.64
C ASP A 35 3.75 12.71 0.26
N ALA A 36 4.52 11.63 0.24
CA ALA A 36 4.00 10.29 -0.02
C ALA A 36 2.91 9.91 0.99
N LEU A 37 3.14 10.15 2.28
CA LEU A 37 2.15 9.89 3.33
C LEU A 37 0.89 10.76 3.15
N ARG A 38 1.05 12.05 2.85
CA ARG A 38 -0.06 12.96 2.59
C ARG A 38 -0.90 12.50 1.40
N ILE A 39 -0.27 12.18 0.27
CA ILE A 39 -0.95 11.76 -0.95
C ILE A 39 -1.63 10.39 -0.74
N ALA A 40 -0.99 9.46 0.00
CA ALA A 40 -1.60 8.18 0.36
C ALA A 40 -2.89 8.38 1.17
N ARG A 41 -2.87 9.29 2.14
CA ARG A 41 -4.05 9.63 2.96
C ARG A 41 -5.16 10.26 2.13
N GLU A 42 -4.83 11.22 1.27
CA GLU A 42 -5.80 11.81 0.34
C GLU A 42 -6.41 10.76 -0.60
N ALA A 43 -5.61 9.82 -1.11
CA ALA A 43 -6.08 8.74 -1.95
C ALA A 43 -6.98 7.75 -1.19
N CYS A 44 -6.69 7.52 0.10
CA CYS A 44 -7.55 6.75 0.98
C CYS A 44 -8.90 7.46 1.20
N ASP A 45 -8.89 8.75 1.55
CA ASP A 45 -10.11 9.52 1.79
C ASP A 45 -10.98 9.60 0.52
N ALA A 46 -10.35 9.80 -0.65
CA ALA A 46 -11.05 9.75 -1.92
C ALA A 46 -11.67 8.37 -2.20
N ALA A 47 -10.99 7.28 -1.82
CA ALA A 47 -11.52 5.93 -1.94
C ALA A 47 -12.66 5.65 -0.94
N VAL A 48 -12.59 6.19 0.28
CA VAL A 48 -13.69 6.14 1.27
C VAL A 48 -14.90 6.88 0.69
N ALA A 49 -14.72 8.13 0.26
CA ALA A 49 -15.79 8.96 -0.28
C ALA A 49 -16.43 8.35 -1.54
N ALA A 50 -15.62 7.80 -2.45
CA ALA A 50 -16.13 7.09 -3.63
C ALA A 50 -16.99 5.88 -3.23
N ARG A 51 -16.54 5.10 -2.23
CA ARG A 51 -17.31 3.95 -1.72
C ARG A 51 -18.60 4.37 -1.02
N GLU A 52 -18.57 5.42 -0.19
CA GLU A 52 -19.75 5.95 0.49
C GLU A 52 -20.79 6.47 -0.52
N ALA A 53 -20.31 7.06 -1.61
CA ALA A 53 -21.14 7.48 -2.73
C ALA A 53 -21.57 6.33 -3.66
N GLY A 54 -21.21 5.07 -3.35
CA GLY A 54 -21.59 3.89 -4.13
C GLY A 54 -20.82 3.70 -5.44
N PHE A 55 -19.76 4.48 -5.67
CA PHE A 55 -18.91 4.38 -6.85
C PHE A 55 -17.79 3.34 -6.67
N ALA A 56 -17.36 2.75 -7.78
CA ALA A 56 -16.18 1.90 -7.79
C ALA A 56 -14.93 2.72 -7.42
N ILE A 57 -14.08 2.18 -6.54
CA ILE A 57 -12.80 2.82 -6.18
C ILE A 57 -11.98 3.00 -7.47
N PRO A 58 -11.50 4.23 -7.77
CA PRO A 58 -10.67 4.48 -8.95
C PRO A 58 -9.48 3.52 -8.98
N ARG A 59 -9.32 2.79 -10.10
CA ARG A 59 -8.31 1.71 -10.21
C ARG A 59 -6.89 2.19 -9.93
N ARG A 60 -6.55 3.41 -10.33
CA ARG A 60 -5.25 4.04 -10.16
C ARG A 60 -5.40 5.52 -10.48
N ARG A 61 -5.00 6.42 -9.58
CA ARG A 61 -4.81 7.83 -9.98
C ARG A 61 -3.60 7.90 -10.93
N PRO A 62 -3.49 8.94 -11.78
CA PRO A 62 -2.36 9.08 -12.72
C PRO A 62 -0.99 9.14 -12.04
N ASP A 63 -0.98 9.50 -10.75
CA ASP A 63 0.16 9.56 -9.85
C ASP A 63 0.56 8.19 -9.27
N GLY A 64 -0.19 7.12 -9.60
CA GLY A 64 0.06 5.75 -9.14
C GLY A 64 -0.69 5.39 -7.85
N TRP A 65 -1.11 6.39 -7.06
CA TRP A 65 -1.73 6.21 -5.76
C TRP A 65 -3.13 5.62 -5.90
N GLY A 66 -3.45 4.61 -5.08
CA GLY A 66 -4.78 4.03 -5.05
C GLY A 66 -4.97 2.99 -3.96
N ALA A 67 -6.13 3.02 -3.32
CA ALA A 67 -6.51 2.12 -2.23
C ALA A 67 -7.11 0.80 -2.75
N ARG A 68 -6.52 0.21 -3.80
CA ARG A 68 -7.11 -0.96 -4.50
C ARG A 68 -6.96 -2.21 -3.63
N GLY A 69 -7.84 -2.34 -2.66
CA GLY A 69 -7.79 -3.37 -1.62
C GLY A 69 -8.46 -2.96 -0.33
N MET A 70 -8.98 -1.73 -0.24
CA MET A 70 -9.66 -1.27 0.97
C MET A 70 -10.97 -2.04 1.13
N ARG A 71 -10.98 -2.95 2.11
CA ARG A 71 -12.13 -3.80 2.43
C ARG A 71 -12.99 -3.09 3.48
N SER A 72 -14.31 -3.26 3.38
CA SER A 72 -15.24 -2.79 4.41
C SER A 72 -14.93 -3.45 5.75
N GLY A 73 -15.03 -2.67 6.83
CA GLY A 73 -14.78 -3.16 8.19
C GLY A 73 -13.30 -3.34 8.54
N TRP A 74 -12.40 -2.64 7.83
CA TRP A 74 -10.98 -2.53 8.20
C TRP A 74 -10.67 -1.08 8.54
N VAL A 75 -10.06 -0.86 9.69
CA VAL A 75 -9.60 0.44 10.17
C VAL A 75 -8.11 0.54 9.88
N LEU A 76 -7.72 1.64 9.25
CA LEU A 76 -6.32 1.97 8.95
C LEU A 76 -5.70 2.70 10.14
N ASP A 77 -4.58 2.16 10.63
CA ASP A 77 -3.77 2.76 11.67
C ASP A 77 -2.67 3.60 11.01
N TRP A 78 -2.98 4.88 10.81
CA TRP A 78 -2.04 5.83 10.21
C TRP A 78 -0.93 6.26 11.18
N GLU A 79 -1.09 6.07 12.49
CA GLU A 79 -0.02 6.37 13.46
C GLU A 79 1.11 5.35 13.37
N ALA A 80 0.76 4.09 13.08
CA ALA A 80 1.73 3.03 12.83
C ALA A 80 2.16 2.91 11.35
N ALA A 81 1.80 3.88 10.50
CA ALA A 81 2.15 3.84 9.09
C ALA A 81 3.66 4.05 8.87
N THR A 82 4.24 3.23 8.01
CA THR A 82 5.65 3.33 7.61
C THR A 82 5.76 3.72 6.15
N VAL A 83 6.66 4.66 5.85
CA VAL A 83 6.95 5.08 4.48
C VAL A 83 8.32 4.53 4.09
N VAL A 84 8.39 3.91 2.92
CA VAL A 84 9.62 3.36 2.35
C VAL A 84 9.78 3.93 0.95
N VAL A 85 10.92 4.54 0.68
CA VAL A 85 11.27 4.90 -0.69
C VAL A 85 11.60 3.63 -1.48
N TRP A 86 10.89 3.42 -2.59
CA TRP A 86 11.28 2.46 -3.61
C TRP A 86 12.37 3.12 -4.45
N GLU A 87 13.58 3.16 -3.90
CA GLU A 87 14.76 3.39 -4.71
C GLU A 87 14.83 2.22 -5.68
N HIS A 88 14.70 2.51 -6.97
CA HIS A 88 14.85 1.52 -8.02
C HIS A 88 16.33 1.17 -8.14
N ASP A 89 16.91 0.60 -7.08
CA ASP A 89 18.14 -0.14 -7.18
C ASP A 89 17.79 -1.34 -8.06
N ARG A 90 18.48 -1.46 -9.21
CA ARG A 90 18.23 -2.48 -10.23
C ARG A 90 18.49 -3.92 -9.74
N ALA A 91 18.53 -4.15 -8.44
CA ALA A 91 18.84 -5.40 -7.78
C ALA A 91 17.61 -6.32 -7.55
N PHE A 92 16.37 -5.84 -7.74
CA PHE A 92 15.17 -6.61 -7.39
C PHE A 92 14.82 -7.78 -8.34
N TRP A 93 15.68 -8.12 -9.30
CA TRP A 93 15.61 -9.42 -10.01
C TRP A 93 16.43 -10.53 -9.34
N ALA A 94 17.14 -10.23 -8.23
CA ALA A 94 17.76 -11.26 -7.40
C ALA A 94 16.80 -11.73 -6.30
N PHE A 95 15.66 -12.32 -6.68
CA PHE A 95 15.08 -13.35 -5.83
C PHE A 95 15.99 -14.58 -5.97
N PRO A 96 16.67 -15.08 -4.92
CA PRO A 96 17.04 -16.47 -4.94
C PRO A 96 15.71 -17.23 -4.93
N ALA A 97 15.44 -17.96 -6.01
CA ALA A 97 14.40 -18.98 -6.00
C ALA A 97 14.60 -19.80 -4.71
N GLN A 98 13.64 -19.73 -3.79
CA GLN A 98 13.56 -20.69 -2.69
C GLN A 98 13.21 -22.05 -3.31
N GLY A 99 14.22 -22.69 -3.90
CA GLY A 99 14.21 -24.08 -4.31
C GLY A 99 14.46 -24.94 -3.08
N GLY A 100 13.42 -25.13 -2.28
CA GLY A 100 13.39 -26.10 -1.19
C GLY A 100 12.51 -27.29 -1.54
N VAL A 101 13.07 -28.30 -2.21
CA VAL A 101 12.61 -29.70 -2.11
C VAL A 101 13.87 -30.58 -2.10
N GLY A 102 14.17 -31.16 -0.95
CA GLY A 102 15.33 -32.04 -0.75
C GLY A 102 15.18 -33.38 -1.49
N PRO A 103 16.29 -34.09 -1.77
CA PRO A 103 16.20 -35.43 -2.30
C PRO A 103 16.00 -36.43 -1.15
N GLY A 104 14.77 -36.94 -1.05
CA GLY A 104 14.54 -38.27 -0.50
C GLY A 104 14.62 -39.28 -1.62
N ARG A 105 15.74 -40.01 -1.74
CA ARG A 105 15.79 -41.46 -1.95
C ARG A 105 17.23 -41.96 -1.91
#